data_AF-A0A975BG50-F1
#
_entry.id   AF-A0A975BG50-F1
#
_cell.length_a   1.000
_cell.length_b   1.000
_cell.length_c   1.000
_cell.angle_alpha   90.00
_cell.angle_beta   90.00
_cell.angle_gamma   90.00
#
_symmetry.space_group_name_H-M   'P 1'
#
loop_
_entity.id
_entity.type
_entity.pdbx_description
1 polymer ?
#
loop_
_entity_poly.entity_id
_entity_poly.type
_entity_poly.pdbx_seq_one_letter_code
_entity_poly.pdbx_strand_id
1 'polypeptide(L)'
;MKNMELPFIKDMFEAIAPRYDLLNRLLSLRQDVYWRRLMVSVMELPDNGKVLDVACGTGDVAFEILRQKGLGIRVFGVDFSPGMLVLAKNKIRDAISCPGFSKPSEFGKYPNIYLIAGNAFHLPFKKETFDAITIAFGIRNIRDKLSALKVFHDSLKPGGMLFVLELATPRKDYYYHFIFFILKKFFP
;
A
#
# COMPACT_ATOMS: atom_id res chain seq x y z
N MET A 1 13.84 30.09 -1.32
CA MET A 1 12.43 29.79 -1.68
C MET A 1 12.02 28.53 -0.93
N LYS A 2 11.36 28.70 0.21
CA LYS A 2 11.22 27.69 1.28
C LYS A 2 9.73 27.52 1.61
N ASN A 3 9.30 26.27 1.77
CA ASN A 3 8.23 25.80 2.66
C ASN A 3 6.75 26.15 2.39
N MET A 4 6.39 26.85 1.30
CA MET A 4 4.97 27.19 1.03
C MET A 4 4.15 26.11 0.29
N GLU A 5 4.80 25.11 -0.33
CA GLU A 5 4.10 24.07 -1.12
C GLU A 5 3.57 22.91 -0.26
N LEU A 6 4.22 22.62 0.87
CA LEU A 6 3.86 21.49 1.74
C LEU A 6 2.48 21.63 2.43
N PRO A 7 2.09 22.81 2.96
CA PRO A 7 0.76 22.98 3.57
C PRO A 7 -0.35 22.90 2.52
N PHE A 8 -0.18 23.54 1.36
CA PHE A 8 -1.17 23.53 0.29
C PHE A 8 -1.40 22.12 -0.28
N ILE A 9 -0.34 21.35 -0.50
CA ILE A 9 -0.45 19.95 -0.93
C ILE A 9 -1.15 19.14 0.18
N LYS A 10 -0.79 19.33 1.45
CA LYS A 10 -1.40 18.61 2.57
C LYS A 10 -2.91 18.89 2.67
N ASP A 11 -3.32 20.16 2.62
CA ASP A 11 -4.73 20.56 2.76
C ASP A 11 -5.56 20.10 1.55
N MET A 12 -4.99 20.18 0.34
CA MET A 12 -5.61 19.64 -0.88
C MET A 12 -5.77 18.12 -0.80
N PHE A 13 -4.76 17.39 -0.31
CA PHE A 13 -4.85 15.94 -0.11
C PHE A 13 -5.83 15.57 1.01
N GLU A 14 -5.90 16.33 2.11
CA GLU A 14 -6.87 16.10 3.18
C GLU A 14 -8.32 16.27 2.72
N ALA A 15 -8.61 17.28 1.89
CA ALA A 15 -9.94 17.52 1.33
C ALA A 15 -10.36 16.46 0.28
N ILE A 16 -9.39 15.89 -0.44
CA ILE A 16 -9.64 14.96 -1.55
C ILE A 16 -9.59 13.50 -1.10
N ALA A 17 -8.81 13.15 -0.06
CA ALA A 17 -8.55 11.76 0.34
C ALA A 17 -9.80 10.86 0.49
N PRO A 18 -10.90 11.29 1.17
CA PRO A 18 -12.08 10.44 1.32
C PRO A 18 -12.78 10.16 -0.02
N ARG A 19 -12.84 11.17 -0.91
CA ARG A 19 -13.43 11.04 -2.25
C ARG A 19 -12.52 10.29 -3.20
N TYR A 20 -11.21 10.43 -3.06
CA TYR A 20 -10.19 9.77 -3.88
C TYR A 20 -10.10 8.27 -3.61
N ASP A 21 -10.20 7.85 -2.35
CA ASP A 21 -10.23 6.43 -1.97
C ASP A 21 -11.53 5.75 -2.46
N LEU A 22 -12.65 6.47 -2.40
CA LEU A 22 -13.92 6.03 -2.98
C LEU A 22 -13.85 5.94 -4.51
N LEU A 23 -13.30 6.96 -5.19
CA LEU A 23 -13.11 6.97 -6.64
C LEU A 23 -12.15 5.85 -7.09
N ASN A 24 -11.01 5.63 -6.42
CA ASN A 24 -10.11 4.54 -6.77
C ASN A 24 -10.76 3.15 -6.60
N ARG A 25 -11.62 2.97 -5.58
CA ARG A 25 -12.39 1.73 -5.38
C ARG A 25 -13.52 1.55 -6.42
N LEU A 26 -14.17 2.65 -6.83
CA LEU A 26 -15.21 2.64 -7.85
C LEU A 26 -14.63 2.39 -9.25
N LEU A 27 -13.53 3.08 -9.58
CA LEU A 27 -12.88 3.03 -10.89
C LEU A 27 -12.17 1.70 -11.16
N SER A 28 -11.74 1.00 -10.11
CA SER A 28 -11.16 -0.34 -10.23
C SER A 28 -12.19 -1.46 -10.26
N LEU A 29 -13.50 -1.18 -10.11
CA LEU A 29 -14.56 -2.21 -9.96
C LEU A 29 -14.19 -3.27 -8.89
N ARG A 30 -13.49 -2.89 -7.82
CA ARG A 30 -12.91 -3.78 -6.79
C ARG A 30 -11.86 -4.79 -7.27
N GLN A 31 -11.36 -4.71 -8.50
CA GLN A 31 -10.28 -5.57 -8.99
C GLN A 31 -8.97 -5.34 -8.22
N ASP A 32 -8.78 -4.13 -7.70
CA ASP A 32 -7.68 -3.76 -6.81
C ASP A 32 -7.60 -4.67 -5.56
N VAL A 33 -8.74 -5.05 -4.99
CA VAL A 33 -8.82 -5.99 -3.87
C VAL A 33 -8.36 -7.39 -4.30
N TYR A 34 -8.80 -7.85 -5.48
CA TYR A 34 -8.41 -9.17 -5.99
C TYR A 34 -6.90 -9.22 -6.26
N TRP A 35 -6.33 -8.21 -6.90
CA TRP A 35 -4.89 -8.19 -7.20
C TRP A 35 -4.03 -8.09 -5.93
N ARG A 36 -4.45 -7.32 -4.92
CA ARG A 36 -3.77 -7.31 -3.61
C ARG A 36 -3.81 -8.69 -2.95
N ARG A 37 -4.96 -9.38 -2.99
CA ARG A 37 -5.09 -10.75 -2.48
C ARG A 37 -4.13 -11.71 -3.19
N LEU A 38 -4.06 -11.65 -4.51
CA LEU A 38 -3.16 -12.50 -5.31
C LEU A 38 -1.70 -12.21 -4.97
N MET A 39 -1.30 -10.93 -4.97
CA MET A 39 0.05 -10.51 -4.60
C MET A 39 0.46 -11.05 -3.23
N VAL A 40 -0.42 -10.94 -2.22
CA VAL A 40 -0.13 -11.45 -0.87
C VAL A 40 -0.11 -12.98 -0.85
N SER A 41 -0.97 -13.66 -1.62
CA SER A 41 -1.05 -15.12 -1.59
C SER A 41 0.26 -15.81 -1.98
N VAL A 42 0.98 -15.24 -2.95
CA VAL A 42 2.26 -15.76 -3.44
C VAL A 42 3.47 -15.35 -2.59
N MET A 43 3.29 -14.55 -1.53
CA MET A 43 4.39 -14.19 -0.64
C MET A 43 4.78 -15.38 0.24
N GLU A 44 6.05 -15.77 0.18
CA GLU A 44 6.65 -16.70 1.12
C GLU A 44 7.33 -15.89 2.22
N LEU A 45 6.82 -15.98 3.45
CA LEU A 45 7.35 -15.25 4.60
C LEU A 45 7.71 -16.25 5.70
N PRO A 46 8.85 -16.06 6.38
CA PRO A 46 9.17 -16.85 7.56
C PRO A 46 8.23 -16.50 8.71
N ASP A 47 8.16 -17.38 9.72
CA ASP A 47 7.49 -17.10 10.97
C ASP A 47 8.05 -15.79 11.58
N ASN A 48 7.14 -14.92 12.01
CA ASN A 48 7.47 -13.60 12.56
C ASN A 48 8.22 -12.66 11.59
N GLY A 49 8.08 -12.92 10.28
CA GLY A 49 8.65 -12.12 9.19
C GLY A 49 8.26 -10.64 9.25
N LYS A 50 9.12 -9.81 8.66
CA LYS A 50 8.94 -8.35 8.58
C LYS A 50 8.67 -7.95 7.13
N VAL A 51 7.57 -7.26 6.91
CA VAL A 51 7.19 -6.71 5.60
C VAL A 51 7.17 -5.20 5.66
N LEU A 52 7.74 -4.55 4.65
CA LEU A 52 7.60 -3.12 4.43
C LEU A 52 6.59 -2.86 3.31
N ASP A 53 5.57 -2.04 3.57
CA ASP A 53 4.62 -1.56 2.58
C ASP A 53 4.92 -0.09 2.29
N VAL A 54 5.45 0.19 1.09
CA VAL A 54 5.84 1.53 0.65
C VAL A 54 4.71 2.16 -0.13
N ALA A 55 4.43 3.44 0.15
CA ALA A 55 3.22 4.12 -0.30
C ALA A 55 1.95 3.36 0.17
N CYS A 56 1.95 3.00 1.46
CA CYS A 56 0.94 2.11 2.05
C CYS A 56 -0.48 2.69 2.07
N GLY A 57 -0.64 4.00 1.87
CA GLY A 57 -1.93 4.68 1.84
C GLY A 57 -2.73 4.42 3.12
N THR A 58 -3.95 3.91 2.96
CA THR A 58 -4.87 3.58 4.05
C THR A 58 -4.61 2.19 4.68
N GLY A 59 -3.51 1.54 4.32
CA GLY A 59 -3.03 0.28 4.92
C GLY A 59 -3.67 -1.00 4.37
N ASP A 60 -4.33 -0.95 3.21
CA ASP A 60 -5.05 -2.08 2.62
C ASP A 60 -4.19 -3.34 2.41
N VAL A 61 -2.93 -3.18 1.96
CA VAL A 61 -1.99 -4.30 1.80
C VAL A 61 -1.60 -4.87 3.15
N ALA A 62 -1.34 -4.03 4.15
CA ALA A 62 -0.99 -4.47 5.50
C ALA A 62 -2.08 -5.35 6.14
N PHE A 63 -3.35 -4.96 6.01
CA PHE A 63 -4.46 -5.81 6.46
C PHE A 63 -4.52 -7.13 5.72
N GLU A 64 -4.31 -7.11 4.41
CA GLU A 64 -4.36 -8.30 3.58
C GLU A 64 -3.23 -9.29 3.92
N ILE A 65 -2.02 -8.78 4.19
CA ILE A 65 -0.89 -9.58 4.68
C ILE A 65 -1.26 -10.28 6.00
N LEU A 66 -1.72 -9.54 7.01
CA LEU A 66 -2.06 -10.14 8.30
C LEU A 66 -3.22 -11.14 8.19
N ARG A 67 -4.18 -10.87 7.28
CA ARG A 67 -5.31 -11.76 7.01
C ARG A 67 -4.88 -13.12 6.44
N GLN A 68 -3.89 -13.14 5.54
CA GLN A 68 -3.45 -14.37 4.87
C GLN A 68 -2.26 -15.07 5.52
N LYS A 69 -1.32 -14.29 6.07
CA LYS A 69 -0.04 -14.77 6.59
C LYS A 69 0.00 -14.84 8.12
N GLY A 70 -1.07 -14.37 8.78
CA GLY A 70 -1.26 -14.49 10.21
C GLY A 70 -0.68 -13.33 11.02
N LEU A 71 -1.09 -13.27 12.28
CA LEU A 71 -0.71 -12.20 13.20
C LEU A 71 0.75 -12.25 13.64
N GLY A 72 1.51 -13.32 13.36
CA GLY A 72 2.95 -13.33 13.65
C GLY A 72 3.74 -12.32 12.80
N ILE A 73 3.23 -11.98 11.61
CA ILE A 73 3.91 -11.06 10.68
C ILE A 73 3.86 -9.63 11.22
N ARG A 74 4.97 -8.90 11.06
CA ARG A 74 5.06 -7.46 11.35
C ARG A 74 5.08 -6.67 10.06
N VAL A 75 4.10 -5.80 9.89
CA VAL A 75 3.99 -4.93 8.72
C VAL A 75 4.36 -3.50 9.09
N PHE A 76 5.28 -2.91 8.35
CA PHE A 76 5.71 -1.53 8.49
C PHE A 76 5.20 -0.77 7.27
N GLY A 77 4.24 0.13 7.45
CA GLY A 77 3.70 0.98 6.40
C GLY A 77 4.43 2.32 6.37
N VAL A 78 4.95 2.72 5.21
CA VAL A 78 5.51 4.04 4.96
C VAL A 78 4.67 4.76 3.93
N ASP A 79 4.25 5.99 4.24
CA ASP A 79 3.60 6.87 3.27
C ASP A 79 4.09 8.31 3.40
N PHE A 80 4.14 9.02 2.28
CA PHE A 80 4.51 10.43 2.25
C PHE A 80 3.38 11.33 2.78
N SER A 81 2.13 10.87 2.71
CA SER A 81 0.94 11.60 3.13
C SER A 81 0.54 11.27 4.58
N PRO A 82 0.68 12.20 5.53
CA PRO A 82 0.21 11.99 6.90
C PRO A 82 -1.30 11.74 6.98
N GLY A 83 -2.09 12.36 6.09
CA GLY A 83 -3.54 12.17 6.04
C GLY A 83 -3.94 10.72 5.74
N MET A 84 -3.21 10.06 4.81
CA MET A 84 -3.42 8.65 4.52
C MET A 84 -3.11 7.77 5.74
N LEU A 85 -2.05 8.08 6.48
CA LEU A 85 -1.68 7.34 7.69
C LEU A 85 -2.68 7.54 8.83
N VAL A 86 -3.31 8.71 8.93
CA VAL A 86 -4.43 8.93 9.88
C VAL A 86 -5.61 8.02 9.54
N LEU A 87 -5.98 7.93 8.26
CA LEU A 87 -7.04 7.03 7.80
C LEU A 87 -6.68 5.55 8.06
N ALA A 88 -5.45 5.15 7.76
CA ALA A 88 -4.94 3.81 8.07
C ALA A 88 -5.04 3.51 9.57
N LYS A 89 -4.60 4.44 10.43
CA LYS A 89 -4.67 4.31 11.89
C LYS A 89 -6.10 4.16 12.39
N ASN A 90 -7.03 4.97 11.88
CA ASN A 90 -8.44 4.88 12.24
C ASN A 90 -9.02 3.52 11.82
N LYS A 91 -8.71 3.07 10.59
CA LYS A 91 -9.13 1.76 10.10
C LYS A 91 -8.59 0.61 10.95
N ILE A 92 -7.34 0.69 11.41
CA ILE A 92 -6.73 -0.31 12.31
C ILE A 92 -7.49 -0.35 13.63
N ARG A 93 -7.80 0.83 14.20
CA ARG A 93 -8.57 0.93 15.43
C ARG A 93 -9.97 0.34 15.28
N ASP A 94 -10.68 0.68 14.21
CA ASP A 94 -12.06 0.26 14.01
C ASP A 94 -12.15 -1.24 13.68
N ALA A 95 -11.16 -1.80 12.98
CA ALA A 95 -11.06 -3.25 12.73
C ALA A 95 -10.87 -4.07 14.03
N ILE A 96 -10.32 -3.45 15.07
CA ILE A 96 -10.22 -4.06 16.41
C ILE A 96 -11.59 -3.99 17.14
N SER A 97 -12.50 -3.11 16.72
CA SER A 97 -13.77 -2.83 17.38
C SER A 97 -15.02 -3.46 16.72
N CYS A 98 -14.96 -3.93 15.46
CA CYS A 98 -16.14 -4.44 14.74
C CYS A 98 -16.46 -5.94 14.97
N PRO A 99 -17.73 -6.31 15.25
CA PRO A 99 -18.20 -7.69 15.18
C PRO A 99 -18.46 -8.13 13.73
N GLY A 100 -17.91 -9.27 13.29
CA GLY A 100 -18.21 -9.87 11.97
C GLY A 100 -17.07 -9.85 10.95
N PHE A 101 -15.96 -9.19 11.25
CA PHE A 101 -14.65 -9.70 10.83
C PHE A 101 -14.37 -10.96 11.67
N SER A 102 -13.72 -11.99 11.10
CA SER A 102 -13.50 -13.28 11.75
C SER A 102 -13.29 -13.12 13.26
N LYS A 103 -14.10 -13.81 14.08
CA LYS A 103 -13.98 -13.80 15.54
C LYS A 103 -12.49 -13.73 15.90
N PRO A 104 -12.04 -12.78 16.73
CA PRO A 104 -10.73 -12.93 17.33
C PRO A 104 -10.72 -14.31 17.98
N SER A 105 -9.88 -15.21 17.47
CA SER A 105 -9.35 -16.31 18.28
C SER A 105 -8.82 -15.70 19.57
N GLU A 106 -8.76 -16.44 20.68
CA GLU A 106 -8.41 -15.96 22.04
C GLU A 106 -7.26 -14.93 22.14
N PHE A 107 -6.40 -14.85 21.13
CA PHE A 107 -5.46 -13.77 20.84
C PHE A 107 -6.06 -12.60 20.02
N GLY A 108 -7.05 -11.90 20.58
CA GLY A 108 -7.45 -10.60 20.03
C GLY A 108 -6.25 -9.67 19.82
N LYS A 109 -6.33 -8.82 18.78
CA LYS A 109 -5.53 -7.61 18.48
C LYS A 109 -4.94 -7.69 17.05
N TYR A 110 -4.95 -6.56 16.35
CA TYR A 110 -4.00 -6.26 15.27
C TYR A 110 -2.85 -5.40 15.84
N PRO A 111 -1.89 -5.92 16.63
CA PRO A 111 -0.82 -5.11 17.23
C PRO A 111 0.42 -4.94 16.33
N ASN A 112 0.42 -5.52 15.13
CA ASN A 112 1.64 -5.71 14.34
C ASN A 112 1.70 -4.89 13.04
N ILE A 113 0.94 -3.79 12.97
CA ILE A 113 1.05 -2.79 11.91
C ILE A 113 1.67 -1.51 12.49
N TYR A 114 2.79 -1.08 11.93
CA TYR A 114 3.51 0.13 12.32
C TYR A 114 3.48 1.14 11.19
N LEU A 115 2.95 2.34 11.42
CA LEU A 115 2.78 3.37 10.39
C LEU A 115 3.77 4.51 10.59
N ILE A 116 4.48 4.88 9.52
CA ILE A 116 5.54 5.88 9.54
C ILE A 116 5.34 6.87 8.38
N ALA A 117 5.34 8.16 8.70
CA ALA A 117 5.41 9.21 7.69
C ALA A 117 6.84 9.29 7.15
N GLY A 118 7.03 9.10 5.85
CA GLY A 118 8.36 9.03 5.24
C GLY A 118 8.34 9.01 3.72
N ASN A 119 9.52 9.21 3.12
CA ASN A 119 9.67 9.12 1.67
C ASN A 119 10.34 7.79 1.27
N ALA A 120 10.02 7.32 0.05
CA ALA A 120 10.54 6.04 -0.46
C ALA A 120 12.07 6.03 -0.73
N PHE A 121 12.73 7.19 -0.70
CA PHE A 121 14.16 7.34 -0.95
C PHE A 121 15.01 7.30 0.33
N HIS A 122 14.40 7.50 1.50
CA HIS A 122 15.05 7.62 2.79
C HIS A 122 14.21 6.90 3.84
N LEU A 123 14.28 5.58 3.81
CA LEU A 123 13.57 4.74 4.75
C LEU A 123 14.28 4.75 6.11
N PRO A 124 13.57 4.97 7.24
CA PRO A 124 14.17 5.05 8.57
C PRO A 124 14.42 3.65 9.16
N PHE A 125 14.96 2.73 8.36
CA PHE A 125 15.25 1.35 8.77
C PHE A 125 16.71 1.03 8.49
N LYS A 126 17.23 0.04 9.20
CA LYS A 126 18.55 -0.53 8.90
C LYS A 126 18.48 -1.27 7.57
N LYS A 127 19.62 -1.39 6.89
CA LYS A 127 19.76 -2.29 5.74
C LYS A 127 19.41 -3.73 6.14
N GLU A 128 18.99 -4.54 5.17
CA GLU A 128 18.72 -5.97 5.37
C GLU A 128 17.71 -6.27 6.51
N THR A 129 16.66 -5.46 6.60
CA THR A 129 15.67 -5.58 7.69
C THR A 129 14.47 -6.44 7.30
N PHE A 130 14.04 -6.38 6.04
CA PHE A 130 12.74 -6.90 5.62
C PHE A 130 12.86 -8.21 4.82
N ASP A 131 11.94 -9.12 5.10
CA ASP A 131 11.78 -10.38 4.36
C ASP A 131 11.03 -10.14 3.04
N ALA A 132 10.13 -9.15 3.03
CA ALA A 132 9.50 -8.68 1.80
C ALA A 132 9.28 -7.16 1.82
N ILE A 133 9.28 -6.56 0.63
CA ILE A 133 8.84 -5.18 0.40
C ILE A 133 7.68 -5.22 -0.59
N THR A 134 6.67 -4.40 -0.35
CA THR A 134 5.50 -4.26 -1.21
C THR A 134 5.31 -2.80 -1.61
N ILE A 135 4.85 -2.57 -2.84
CA ILE A 135 4.38 -1.27 -3.29
C ILE A 135 3.22 -1.48 -4.27
N ALA A 136 2.01 -1.10 -3.85
CA ALA A 136 0.78 -1.30 -4.62
C ALA A 136 0.23 0.03 -5.12
N PHE A 137 0.17 0.21 -6.44
CA PHE A 137 -0.35 1.39 -7.16
C PHE A 137 0.36 2.72 -6.83
N GLY A 138 1.51 2.65 -6.16
CA GLY A 138 2.32 3.79 -5.74
C GLY A 138 3.56 4.04 -6.61
N ILE A 139 4.10 3.01 -7.27
CA ILE A 139 5.37 3.10 -8.00
C ILE A 139 5.30 4.09 -9.19
N ARG A 140 4.11 4.28 -9.78
CA ARG A 140 3.87 5.31 -10.82
C ARG A 140 4.15 6.73 -10.35
N ASN A 141 3.98 7.02 -9.07
CA ASN A 141 4.18 8.36 -8.48
C ASN A 141 5.65 8.59 -8.07
N ILE A 142 6.49 7.56 -8.10
CA ILE A 142 7.93 7.67 -7.87
C ILE A 142 8.61 8.10 -9.17
N ARG A 143 9.19 9.31 -9.16
CA ARG A 143 9.88 9.88 -10.32
C ARG A 143 11.11 9.05 -10.69
N ASP A 144 12.06 8.95 -9.76
CA ASP A 144 13.28 8.15 -9.94
C ASP A 144 13.07 6.73 -9.39
N LYS A 145 12.57 5.85 -10.26
CA LYS A 145 12.28 4.46 -9.89
C LYS A 145 13.55 3.68 -9.59
N LEU A 146 14.65 3.95 -10.29
CA LEU A 146 15.90 3.22 -10.09
C LEU A 146 16.49 3.50 -8.71
N SER A 147 16.53 4.76 -8.30
CA SER A 147 17.00 5.12 -6.96
C SER A 147 16.10 4.53 -5.86
N ALA A 148 14.79 4.55 -6.04
CA ALA A 148 13.86 3.91 -5.09
C ALA A 148 14.07 2.38 -5.02
N LEU A 149 14.20 1.71 -6.16
CA LEU A 149 14.48 0.27 -6.22
C LEU A 149 15.80 -0.09 -5.54
N LYS A 150 16.82 0.76 -5.63
CA LYS A 150 18.08 0.58 -4.90
C LYS A 150 17.88 0.66 -3.38
N VAL A 151 17.08 1.62 -2.91
CA VAL A 151 16.74 1.75 -1.48
C VAL A 151 15.93 0.54 -1.00
N PHE A 152 15.02 0.02 -1.82
CA PHE A 152 14.24 -1.18 -1.50
C PHE A 152 15.16 -2.41 -1.43
N HIS A 153 16.01 -2.60 -2.44
CA HIS A 153 17.01 -3.65 -2.46
C HIS A 153 17.90 -3.63 -1.20
N ASP A 154 18.45 -2.47 -0.83
CA ASP A 154 19.31 -2.34 0.36
C ASP A 154 18.55 -2.63 1.67
N SER A 155 17.23 -2.46 1.68
CA SER A 155 16.37 -2.71 2.85
C SER A 155 15.92 -4.17 2.96
N LEU A 156 16.00 -4.95 1.88
CA LEU A 156 15.70 -6.38 1.86
C LEU A 156 16.84 -7.19 2.47
N LYS A 157 16.50 -8.20 3.27
CA LYS A 157 17.44 -9.25 3.67
C LYS A 157 17.95 -10.01 2.43
N PRO A 158 19.10 -10.69 2.50
CA PRO A 158 19.47 -11.68 1.50
C PRO A 158 18.34 -12.70 1.27
N GLY A 159 17.93 -12.88 0.01
CA GLY A 159 16.80 -13.75 -0.37
C GLY A 159 15.40 -13.12 -0.17
N GLY A 160 15.31 -11.90 0.35
CA GLY A 160 14.05 -11.18 0.47
C GLY A 160 13.49 -10.76 -0.90
N MET A 161 12.17 -10.59 -0.97
CA MET A 161 11.46 -10.33 -2.24
C MET A 161 10.78 -8.96 -2.29
N LEU A 162 10.87 -8.30 -3.45
CA LEU A 162 10.11 -7.10 -3.77
C LEU A 162 8.87 -7.47 -4.59
N PHE A 163 7.69 -7.03 -4.14
CA PHE A 163 6.42 -7.15 -4.84
C PHE A 163 5.96 -5.78 -5.31
N VAL A 164 5.85 -5.63 -6.63
CA VAL A 164 5.33 -4.41 -7.27
C VAL A 164 3.99 -4.75 -7.91
N LEU A 165 2.93 -4.13 -7.42
CA LEU A 165 1.60 -4.24 -8.02
C LEU A 165 1.25 -2.90 -8.67
N GLU A 166 1.11 -2.87 -9.98
CA GLU A 166 0.79 -1.63 -10.71
C GLU A 166 -0.06 -1.93 -11.96
N LEU A 167 -0.81 -0.93 -12.40
CA LEU A 167 -1.54 -0.99 -13.67
C LEU A 167 -0.56 -0.92 -14.84
N ALA A 168 -0.63 -1.92 -15.72
CA ALA A 168 0.03 -1.87 -17.01
C ALA A 168 -0.95 -1.39 -18.08
N THR A 169 -0.43 -0.71 -19.10
CA THR A 169 -1.22 -0.46 -20.31
C THR A 169 -1.56 -1.82 -20.94
N PRO A 170 -2.84 -2.13 -21.20
CA PRO A 170 -3.19 -3.37 -21.85
C PRO A 170 -2.47 -3.45 -23.20
N ARG A 171 -2.10 -4.68 -23.62
CA ARG A 171 -1.59 -4.90 -24.98
C ARG A 171 -2.63 -4.36 -25.96
N LYS A 172 -2.21 -3.87 -27.13
CA LYS A 172 -3.13 -3.32 -28.15
C LYS A 172 -4.00 -4.44 -28.75
N ASP A 173 -4.96 -4.91 -28.00
CA ASP A 173 -5.96 -5.91 -28.36
C ASP A 173 -7.37 -5.29 -28.30
N TYR A 174 -8.41 -6.09 -28.53
CA TYR A 174 -9.79 -5.58 -28.50
C TYR A 174 -10.19 -5.00 -27.13
N TYR A 175 -9.58 -5.45 -26.02
CA TYR A 175 -9.82 -4.90 -24.69
C TYR A 175 -9.24 -3.49 -24.54
N TYR A 176 -8.13 -3.18 -25.22
CA TYR A 176 -7.58 -1.83 -25.28
C TYR A 176 -8.63 -0.82 -25.78
N HIS A 177 -9.30 -1.11 -26.91
CA HIS A 177 -10.29 -0.19 -27.48
C HIS A 177 -11.53 -0.02 -26.60
N PHE A 178 -11.97 -1.08 -25.93
CA PHE A 178 -13.12 -1.02 -25.01
C PHE A 178 -12.82 -0.19 -23.75
N ILE A 179 -11.68 -0.45 -23.09
CA ILE A 179 -11.25 0.32 -21.91
C ILE A 179 -11.01 1.79 -22.29
N PHE A 180 -10.36 2.04 -23.42
CA PHE A 180 -10.07 3.40 -23.88
C PHE A 180 -11.36 4.18 -24.24
N PHE A 181 -12.37 3.51 -24.80
CA PHE A 181 -13.67 4.11 -25.07
C PHE A 181 -14.41 4.51 -23.77
N ILE A 182 -14.41 3.64 -22.75
CA ILE A 182 -15.00 3.95 -21.44
C ILE A 182 -14.24 5.10 -20.78
N LEU A 183 -12.91 5.05 -20.75
CA LEU A 183 -12.09 6.12 -20.16
C LEU A 183 -12.36 7.47 -20.83
N LYS A 184 -12.40 7.52 -22.17
CA LYS A 184 -12.66 8.76 -22.94
C LYS A 184 -14.08 9.31 -22.77
N LYS A 185 -15.05 8.46 -22.39
CA LYS A 185 -16.46 8.86 -22.19
C LYS A 185 -16.73 9.38 -20.78
N PHE A 186 -15.99 8.89 -19.77
CA PHE A 186 -16.21 9.22 -18.37
C PHE A 186 -15.13 10.15 -17.77
N PHE A 187 -13.96 10.26 -18.41
CA PHE A 187 -12.91 11.22 -18.06
C PHE A 187 -12.58 12.04 -19.31
N PRO A 188 -13.00 13.33 -19.38
CA PRO A 188 -12.65 14.23 -20.47
C PRO A 188 -11.15 14.56 -20.49
#